data_AF-A0A6I6HH07-F1
#
_entry.id   AF-A0A6I6HH07-F1
#
_cell.length_a   1.000
_cell.length_b   1.000
_cell.length_c   1.000
_cell.angle_alpha   90.00
_cell.angle_beta   90.00
_cell.angle_gamma   90.00
#
_symmetry.space_group_name_H-M   'P 1'
#
loop_
_entity.id
_entity.type
_entity.pdbx_description
1 polymer ?
#
loop_
_entity_poly.entity_id
_entity_poly.type
_entity_poly.pdbx_seq_one_letter_code
_entity_poly.pdbx_strand_id
1 'polypeptide(L)'
;MTTEPLQPLQTGDAHWMALALAEARRAAEAGEVPVGAVLVKNGQVIATGRNTPVAQHDPSAHAEINALRAAAAALGNYRLDGCELFVTLEPCAMCAGAMLHARLARVVFGAADLKTGAAGSVVDLFAEPRLNHRTQVQGDVLAAECSAVLQQFFKERRDAAREQAEPLRDDALRTPAERFDALEGYAFEPRYIHDLPSLRGWRMHYIDEGEGPSDAQTACCLCLHGPGEWGYFFRHLVGAPGLRTLVPDLIGFGKSDKPKREAVHTPEWHCQVLSEWLDRMQPGPMVLVHSAAGAGLATLLQAARPERFTAMLLAPDAGEPVGNAWRAPFPDRGYQAALRALGPMASSSGPDAQQAASLAQKARNAMGYSAA
;
A
#
# COMPACT_ATOMS: atom_id res chain seq x y z
N MET A 1 2.44 39.32 26.45
CA MET A 1 3.58 38.68 25.77
C MET A 1 4.85 39.22 26.39
N THR A 2 5.39 38.51 27.37
CA THR A 2 6.69 38.78 27.98
C THR A 2 7.47 37.49 27.82
N THR A 3 8.13 37.35 26.67
CA THR A 3 9.15 36.33 26.45
C THR A 3 10.32 36.65 27.38
N GLU A 4 10.46 35.89 28.45
CA GLU A 4 11.73 35.85 29.18
C GLU A 4 12.83 35.43 28.19
N PRO A 5 14.02 36.05 28.25
CA PRO A 5 15.10 35.72 27.32
C PRO A 5 15.55 34.26 27.52
N LEU A 6 15.68 33.53 26.42
CA LEU A 6 16.31 32.21 26.36
C LEU A 6 17.63 32.23 27.14
N GLN A 7 17.84 31.26 28.02
CA GLN A 7 19.07 31.19 28.81
C GLN A 7 20.27 30.91 27.90
N PRO A 8 21.47 31.45 28.20
CA PRO A 8 22.65 31.18 27.40
C PRO A 8 22.99 29.68 27.42
N LEU A 9 23.30 29.14 26.24
CA LEU A 9 23.70 27.73 26.04
C LEU A 9 24.83 27.35 27.01
N GLN A 10 24.63 26.25 27.76
CA GLN A 10 25.67 25.76 28.67
C GLN A 10 26.72 24.97 27.88
N THR A 11 27.97 25.05 28.32
CA THR A 11 29.17 24.49 27.65
C THR A 11 29.18 22.97 27.46
N GLY A 12 28.11 22.25 27.82
CA GLY A 12 27.94 20.81 27.60
C GLY A 12 26.65 20.39 26.85
N ASP A 13 25.73 21.30 26.54
CA ASP A 13 24.42 20.92 25.99
C ASP A 13 24.55 20.25 24.61
N ALA A 14 25.42 20.77 23.75
CA ALA A 14 25.70 20.19 22.44
C ALA A 14 26.30 18.77 22.54
N HIS A 15 27.10 18.49 23.58
CA HIS A 15 27.66 17.16 23.81
C HIS A 15 26.56 16.14 24.13
N TRP A 16 25.66 16.48 25.06
CA TRP A 16 24.56 15.58 25.43
C TRP A 16 23.54 15.43 24.31
N MET A 17 23.27 16.50 23.55
CA MET A 17 22.41 16.43 22.37
C MET A 17 23.02 15.55 21.28
N ALA A 18 24.34 15.54 21.11
CA ALA A 18 25.00 14.62 20.17
C ALA A 18 24.79 13.15 20.55
N LEU A 19 24.74 12.82 21.85
CA LEU A 19 24.39 11.47 22.31
C LEU A 19 22.92 11.14 22.06
N ALA A 20 22.00 12.11 22.25
CA ALA A 20 20.59 11.94 21.91
C ALA A 20 20.40 11.73 20.39
N LEU A 21 21.16 12.44 19.56
CA LEU A 21 21.23 12.24 18.11
C LEU A 21 21.70 10.83 17.73
N ALA A 22 22.64 10.24 18.47
CA ALA A 22 23.06 8.87 18.25
C ALA A 22 21.89 7.88 18.50
N GLU A 23 21.12 8.07 19.57
CA GLU A 23 19.92 7.26 19.82
C GLU A 23 18.82 7.49 18.76
N ALA A 24 18.63 8.71 18.27
CA ALA A 24 17.71 9.01 17.19
C ALA A 24 18.05 8.24 15.90
N ARG A 25 19.35 8.16 15.55
CA ARG A 25 19.83 7.38 14.40
C ARG A 25 19.55 5.89 14.59
N ARG A 26 19.76 5.36 15.79
CA ARG A 26 19.44 3.95 16.12
C ARG A 26 17.93 3.67 16.12
N ALA A 27 17.08 4.67 16.28
CA ALA A 27 15.63 4.54 16.06
C ALA A 27 15.32 4.48 14.56
N ALA A 28 15.94 5.36 13.77
CA ALA A 28 15.82 5.36 12.30
C ALA A 28 16.19 3.99 11.69
N GLU A 29 17.33 3.43 12.11
CA GLU A 29 17.81 2.11 11.69
C GLU A 29 16.83 0.98 12.03
N ALA A 30 16.02 1.16 13.08
CA ALA A 30 14.98 0.22 13.49
C ALA A 30 13.62 0.48 12.80
N GLY A 31 13.53 1.43 11.86
CA GLY A 31 12.29 1.80 11.18
C GLY A 31 11.36 2.69 12.00
N GLU A 32 11.83 3.21 13.13
CA GLU A 32 11.08 4.09 14.03
C GLU A 32 11.31 5.57 13.69
N VAL A 33 10.35 6.44 14.04
CA VAL A 33 10.54 7.90 13.89
C VAL A 33 11.79 8.31 14.68
N PRO A 34 12.78 8.99 14.08
CA PRO A 34 14.11 9.17 14.66
C PRO A 34 14.12 10.27 15.73
N VAL A 35 13.70 9.90 16.93
CA VAL A 35 13.82 10.71 18.14
C VAL A 35 14.62 9.93 19.16
N GLY A 36 15.59 10.60 19.76
CA GLY A 36 16.44 10.08 20.83
C GLY A 36 16.46 11.03 22.01
N ALA A 37 16.69 10.49 23.19
CA ALA A 37 16.76 11.21 24.44
C ALA A 37 17.86 10.67 25.35
N VAL A 38 18.48 11.56 26.12
CA VAL A 38 19.50 11.24 27.12
C VAL A 38 19.16 11.98 28.40
N LEU A 39 19.20 11.29 29.53
CA LEU A 39 18.98 11.86 30.85
C LEU A 39 20.30 11.89 31.62
N VAL A 40 20.66 13.07 32.11
CA VAL A 40 21.92 13.39 32.78
C VAL A 40 21.66 13.82 34.21
N LYS A 41 22.53 13.44 35.14
CA LYS A 41 22.56 13.94 36.51
C LYS A 41 24.00 14.14 36.94
N ASN A 42 24.32 15.30 37.51
CA ASN A 42 25.68 15.64 37.96
C ASN A 42 26.76 15.42 36.87
N GLY A 43 26.44 15.76 35.61
CA GLY A 43 27.35 15.59 34.47
C GLY A 43 27.57 14.14 34.01
N GLN A 44 26.75 13.19 34.48
CA GLN A 44 26.81 11.78 34.08
C GLN A 44 25.51 11.33 33.43
N VAL A 45 25.60 10.56 32.35
CA VAL A 45 24.43 9.91 31.74
C VAL A 45 23.90 8.84 32.68
N ILE A 46 22.63 8.98 33.08
CA ILE A 46 21.92 8.01 33.91
C ILE A 46 21.16 7.01 33.03
N ALA A 47 20.55 7.51 31.95
CA ALA A 47 19.78 6.69 31.03
C ALA A 47 19.74 7.30 29.63
N THR A 48 19.48 6.45 28.65
CA THR A 48 19.18 6.84 27.27
C THR A 48 17.83 6.26 26.85
N GLY A 49 17.22 6.85 25.84
CA GLY A 49 15.97 6.39 25.25
C GLY A 49 15.88 6.75 23.77
N ARG A 50 15.10 5.99 23.04
CA ARG A 50 14.72 6.28 21.65
C ARG A 50 13.28 5.85 21.41
N ASN A 51 12.67 6.38 20.36
CA ASN A 51 11.33 5.93 19.97
C ASN A 51 11.34 4.43 19.64
N THR A 52 10.36 3.72 20.20
CA THR A 52 10.07 2.31 19.90
C THR A 52 8.56 1.98 19.84
N PRO A 53 7.66 2.90 19.40
CA PRO A 53 6.22 2.64 19.45
C PRO A 53 5.77 1.50 18.53
N VAL A 54 6.41 1.33 17.36
CA VAL A 54 6.06 0.25 16.42
C VAL A 54 6.55 -1.08 16.97
N ALA A 55 7.82 -1.16 17.36
CA ALA A 55 8.47 -2.39 17.81
C ALA A 55 7.87 -2.92 19.12
N GLN A 56 7.45 -2.03 20.02
CA GLN A 56 6.86 -2.43 21.31
C GLN A 56 5.33 -2.49 21.30
N HIS A 57 4.68 -2.10 20.19
CA HIS A 57 3.24 -1.91 20.12
C HIS A 57 2.68 -1.04 21.27
N ASP A 58 3.47 -0.07 21.71
CA ASP A 58 3.19 0.79 22.86
C ASP A 58 3.13 2.25 22.38
N PRO A 59 1.93 2.87 22.33
CA PRO A 59 1.78 4.25 21.86
C PRO A 59 2.49 5.26 22.77
N SER A 60 2.90 4.86 23.99
CA SER A 60 3.63 5.71 24.93
C SER A 60 5.16 5.58 24.83
N ALA A 61 5.69 4.64 24.02
CA ALA A 61 7.11 4.32 23.95
C ALA A 61 7.93 5.34 23.12
N HIS A 62 7.77 6.62 23.47
CA HIS A 62 8.58 7.72 22.99
C HIS A 62 9.95 7.74 23.66
N ALA A 63 10.94 8.37 23.02
CA ALA A 63 12.30 8.47 23.50
C ALA A 63 12.40 9.00 24.94
N GLU A 64 11.64 10.04 25.26
CA GLU A 64 11.65 10.69 26.56
C GLU A 64 11.03 9.80 27.64
N ILE A 65 9.92 9.13 27.33
CA ILE A 65 9.29 8.16 28.24
C ILE A 65 10.22 6.99 28.53
N ASN A 66 10.87 6.46 27.49
CA ASN A 66 11.82 5.37 27.62
C ASN A 66 13.04 5.79 28.48
N ALA A 67 13.58 6.98 28.28
CA ALA A 67 14.68 7.52 29.09
C ALA A 67 14.26 7.76 30.56
N LEU A 68 13.07 8.32 30.80
CA LEU A 68 12.54 8.56 32.14
C LEU A 68 12.32 7.25 32.92
N ARG A 69 11.73 6.23 32.27
CA ARG A 69 11.51 4.90 32.89
C ARG A 69 12.82 4.24 33.27
N ALA A 70 13.81 4.27 32.37
CA ALA A 70 15.13 3.72 32.62
C ALA A 70 15.86 4.47 33.76
N ALA A 71 15.79 5.81 33.77
CA ALA A 71 16.39 6.62 34.83
C ALA A 71 15.74 6.38 36.20
N ALA A 72 14.40 6.31 36.26
CA ALA A 72 13.68 6.03 37.49
C ALA A 72 14.02 4.66 38.07
N ALA A 73 14.17 3.65 37.21
CA ALA A 73 14.65 2.33 37.61
C ALA A 73 16.10 2.40 38.14
N ALA A 74 17.00 3.09 37.44
CA ALA A 74 18.41 3.21 37.84
C ALA A 74 18.60 3.96 39.16
N LEU A 75 17.79 4.98 39.43
CA LEU A 75 17.85 5.79 40.65
C LEU A 75 16.95 5.26 41.78
N GLY A 76 16.12 4.24 41.50
CA GLY A 76 15.14 3.70 42.46
C GLY A 76 14.11 4.73 42.91
N ASN A 77 13.79 5.73 42.08
CA ASN A 77 12.89 6.83 42.44
C ASN A 77 12.19 7.40 41.20
N TYR A 78 10.88 7.65 41.32
CA TYR A 78 10.08 8.28 40.26
C TYR A 78 10.35 9.79 40.16
N ARG A 79 10.81 10.43 41.24
CA ARG A 79 11.29 11.81 41.21
C ARG A 79 12.76 11.82 40.82
N LEU A 80 13.02 12.47 39.71
CA LEU A 80 14.32 12.61 39.09
C LEU A 80 14.88 14.02 39.36
N ASP A 81 14.72 14.50 40.61
CA ASP A 81 15.19 15.83 41.02
C ASP A 81 16.69 16.01 40.68
N GLY A 82 17.02 17.18 40.13
CA GLY A 82 18.37 17.52 39.67
C GLY A 82 18.80 16.85 38.36
N CYS A 83 17.91 16.08 37.71
CA CYS A 83 18.20 15.52 36.40
C CYS A 83 17.82 16.50 35.27
N GLU A 84 18.54 16.38 34.17
CA GLU A 84 18.38 17.15 32.95
C GLU A 84 18.14 16.18 31.79
N LEU A 85 17.14 16.45 30.95
CA LEU A 85 16.82 15.59 29.80
C LEU A 85 17.09 16.33 28.50
N PHE A 86 17.88 15.71 27.63
CA PHE A 86 18.20 16.17 26.29
C PHE A 86 17.43 15.34 25.27
N VAL A 87 16.65 15.95 24.37
CA VAL A 87 15.85 15.24 23.37
C VAL A 87 15.96 15.90 21.99
N THR A 88 16.06 15.10 20.93
CA THR A 88 16.33 15.65 19.58
C THR A 88 15.16 16.43 18.98
N LEU A 89 13.94 16.23 19.47
CA LEU A 89 12.73 16.90 19.00
C LEU A 89 11.98 17.48 20.20
N GLU A 90 11.32 18.63 20.01
CA GLU A 90 10.45 19.21 21.02
C GLU A 90 9.43 18.18 21.54
N PRO A 91 9.29 18.04 22.87
CA PRO A 91 8.43 17.01 23.45
C PRO A 91 6.96 17.30 23.16
N CYS A 92 6.19 16.25 22.89
CA CYS A 92 4.73 16.33 22.81
C CYS A 92 4.10 16.49 24.21
N ALA A 93 2.78 16.73 24.26
CA ALA A 93 2.06 16.95 25.51
C ALA A 93 2.20 15.78 26.52
N MET A 94 2.23 14.53 26.03
CA MET A 94 2.45 13.34 26.87
C MET A 94 3.84 13.38 27.54
N CYS A 95 4.90 13.58 26.75
CA CYS A 95 6.27 13.59 27.25
C CYS A 95 6.50 14.77 28.19
N ALA A 96 6.02 15.97 27.84
CA ALA A 96 6.10 17.15 28.69
C ALA A 96 5.40 16.93 30.05
N GLY A 97 4.20 16.36 30.06
CA GLY A 97 3.51 15.98 31.30
C GLY A 97 4.31 14.99 32.14
N ALA A 98 4.90 13.97 31.52
CA ALA A 98 5.74 12.99 32.20
C ALA A 98 7.00 13.62 32.83
N MET A 99 7.66 14.55 32.14
CA MET A 99 8.82 15.29 32.65
C MET A 99 8.47 16.14 33.87
N LEU A 100 7.32 16.81 33.87
CA LEU A 100 6.81 17.58 35.01
C LEU A 100 6.49 16.67 36.20
N HIS A 101 5.87 15.51 35.97
CA HIS A 101 5.64 14.50 37.02
C HIS A 101 6.95 13.93 37.59
N ALA A 102 7.97 13.75 36.75
CA ALA A 102 9.30 13.28 37.14
C ALA A 102 10.13 14.38 37.83
N ARG A 103 9.68 15.64 37.82
CA ARG A 103 10.35 16.78 38.45
C ARG A 103 11.76 17.06 37.93
N LEU A 104 11.94 16.94 36.61
CA LEU A 104 13.21 17.31 36.00
C LEU A 104 13.58 18.77 36.31
N ALA A 105 14.87 19.02 36.50
CA ALA A 105 15.39 20.37 36.68
C ALA A 105 15.36 21.14 35.36
N ARG A 106 15.80 20.48 34.27
CA ARG A 106 15.87 21.07 32.93
C ARG A 106 15.50 20.08 31.84
N VAL A 107 14.88 20.58 30.77
CA VAL A 107 14.65 19.89 29.51
C VAL A 107 15.29 20.72 28.40
N VAL A 108 16.12 20.08 27.59
CA VAL A 108 16.82 20.70 26.47
C VAL A 108 16.40 19.95 25.21
N PHE A 109 15.87 20.66 24.20
CA PHE A 109 15.48 20.03 22.95
C PHE A 109 16.21 20.61 21.74
N GLY A 110 16.30 19.79 20.69
CA GLY A 110 16.90 20.16 19.42
C GLY A 110 15.93 20.89 18.51
N ALA A 111 15.33 20.17 17.57
CA ALA A 111 14.39 20.76 16.61
C ALA A 111 13.02 21.05 17.26
N ALA A 112 12.39 22.15 16.87
CA ALA A 112 10.99 22.43 17.21
C ALA A 112 10.02 21.48 16.48
N ASP A 113 8.90 21.13 17.12
CA ASP A 113 7.78 20.41 16.50
C ASP A 113 6.59 21.34 16.31
N LEU A 114 6.54 21.98 15.13
CA LEU A 114 5.48 22.92 14.78
C LEU A 114 4.07 22.29 14.66
N LYS A 115 3.96 20.95 14.66
CA LYS A 115 2.68 20.25 14.53
C LYS A 115 2.12 19.80 15.87
N THR A 116 2.96 19.34 16.79
CA THR A 116 2.50 18.76 18.06
C THR A 116 3.30 19.13 19.31
N GLY A 117 4.30 20.00 19.17
CA GLY A 117 5.20 20.42 20.25
C GLY A 117 4.48 21.12 21.41
N ALA A 118 4.83 20.72 22.63
CA ALA A 118 4.22 21.19 23.87
C ALA A 118 5.16 22.03 24.75
N ALA A 119 6.26 22.54 24.18
CA ALA A 119 7.23 23.40 24.83
C ALA A 119 7.33 24.79 24.16
N GLY A 120 6.24 25.22 23.52
CA GLY A 120 6.14 26.53 22.87
C GLY A 120 5.53 26.52 21.47
N SER A 121 5.61 25.40 20.72
CA SER A 121 5.13 25.38 19.33
C SER A 121 3.60 25.43 19.21
N VAL A 122 2.89 24.45 19.79
CA VAL A 122 1.41 24.40 19.76
C VAL A 122 0.83 24.81 21.10
N VAL A 123 1.44 24.31 22.18
CA VAL A 123 1.12 24.66 23.56
C VAL A 123 2.43 24.77 24.33
N ASP A 124 2.42 25.48 25.45
CA ASP A 124 3.54 25.52 26.38
C ASP A 124 3.08 25.01 27.75
N LEU A 125 3.28 23.71 28.00
CA LEU A 125 2.93 23.11 29.29
C LEU A 125 3.93 23.49 30.39
N PHE A 126 5.16 23.85 30.04
CA PHE A 126 6.19 24.22 31.01
C PHE A 126 5.96 25.64 31.57
N ALA A 127 5.37 26.52 30.76
CA ALA A 127 4.98 27.87 31.18
C ALA A 127 3.62 27.96 31.91
N GLU A 128 2.84 26.88 32.02
CA GLU A 128 1.49 26.93 32.62
C GLU A 128 1.56 27.21 34.14
N PRO A 129 1.08 28.38 34.63
CA PRO A 129 1.25 28.78 36.02
C PRO A 129 0.50 27.88 37.02
N ARG A 130 -0.54 27.15 36.60
CA ARG A 130 -1.33 26.27 37.48
C ARG A 130 -0.65 24.94 37.81
N LEU A 131 0.37 24.54 37.06
CA LEU A 131 1.10 23.30 37.33
C LEU A 131 2.11 23.47 38.49
N ASN A 132 2.32 22.40 39.25
CA ASN A 132 2.96 22.42 40.57
C ASN A 132 4.50 22.36 40.54
N HIS A 133 5.11 22.02 39.41
CA HIS A 133 6.57 21.93 39.25
C HIS A 133 7.05 22.84 38.12
N ARG A 134 8.24 23.43 38.28
CA ARG A 134 8.86 24.31 37.29
C ARG A 134 10.11 23.64 36.76
N THR A 135 10.06 23.22 35.51
CA THR A 135 11.20 22.68 34.77
C THR A 135 11.69 23.75 33.81
N GLN A 136 13.00 24.03 33.82
CA GLN A 136 13.61 24.95 32.86
C GLN A 136 13.59 24.31 31.47
N VAL A 137 13.31 25.08 30.43
CA VAL A 137 13.27 24.59 29.06
C VAL A 137 14.21 25.42 28.19
N GLN A 138 15.01 24.73 27.37
CA GLN A 138 15.86 25.34 26.36
C GLN A 138 15.66 24.61 25.04
N GLY A 139 15.27 25.33 23.99
CA GLY A 139 15.20 24.80 22.63
C GLY A 139 16.47 25.06 21.82
N ASP A 140 16.43 24.61 20.57
CA ASP A 140 17.35 24.98 19.50
C ASP A 140 18.80 24.45 19.63
N VAL A 141 19.07 23.45 20.48
CA VAL A 141 20.41 22.85 20.60
C VAL A 141 20.65 21.84 19.49
N LEU A 142 21.60 22.10 18.59
CA LEU A 142 21.83 21.28 17.38
C LEU A 142 20.55 21.05 16.56
N ALA A 143 19.70 22.09 16.47
CA ALA A 143 18.39 22.01 15.83
C ALA A 143 18.48 21.59 14.35
N ALA A 144 19.49 22.09 13.64
CA ALA A 144 19.70 21.78 12.23
C ALA A 144 20.01 20.28 12.04
N GLU A 145 20.90 19.73 12.86
CA GLU A 145 21.27 18.32 12.84
C GLU A 145 20.11 17.41 13.24
N CYS A 146 19.35 17.80 14.27
CA CYS A 146 18.17 17.07 14.70
C CYS A 146 17.08 17.05 13.62
N SER A 147 16.83 18.20 12.99
CA SER A 147 15.86 18.32 11.90
C SER A 147 16.30 17.50 10.67
N ALA A 148 17.59 17.50 10.34
CA ALA A 148 18.13 16.76 9.21
C ALA A 148 17.85 15.25 9.30
N VAL A 149 18.02 14.64 10.48
CA VAL A 149 17.76 13.20 10.67
C VAL A 149 16.27 12.88 10.46
N LEU A 150 15.36 13.70 11.03
CA LEU A 150 13.91 13.56 10.83
C LEU A 150 13.50 13.72 9.37
N GLN A 151 14.01 14.75 8.70
CA GLN A 151 13.70 15.02 7.29
C GLN A 151 14.17 13.89 6.38
N GLN A 152 15.39 13.37 6.61
CA GLN A 152 15.94 12.27 5.85
C GLN A 152 15.09 11.01 5.98
N PHE A 153 14.71 10.64 7.20
CA PHE A 153 13.85 9.46 7.46
C PHE A 153 12.52 9.54 6.70
N PHE A 154 11.81 10.68 6.77
CA PHE A 154 10.54 10.83 6.06
C PHE A 154 10.73 10.97 4.55
N LYS A 155 11.88 11.47 4.08
CA LYS A 155 12.22 11.50 2.66
C LYS A 155 12.40 10.09 2.13
N GLU A 156 13.22 9.27 2.78
CA GLU A 156 13.44 7.86 2.41
C GLU A 156 12.14 7.07 2.39
N ARG A 157 11.25 7.26 3.38
CA ARG A 157 9.93 6.62 3.37
C ARG A 157 9.03 7.08 2.22
N ARG A 158 9.07 8.36 1.85
CA ARG A 158 8.32 8.87 0.68
C ARG A 158 8.92 8.36 -0.63
N ASP A 159 10.23 8.29 -0.73
CA ASP A 159 10.93 7.81 -1.92
C ASP A 159 10.66 6.31 -2.12
N ALA A 160 10.78 5.50 -1.06
CA ALA A 160 10.40 4.08 -1.09
C ALA A 160 8.92 3.87 -1.45
N ALA A 161 8.01 4.68 -0.89
CA ALA A 161 6.60 4.62 -1.24
C ALA A 161 6.34 5.03 -2.70
N ARG A 162 7.14 5.93 -3.28
CA ARG A 162 7.05 6.32 -4.70
C ARG A 162 7.62 5.26 -5.63
N GLU A 163 8.71 4.60 -5.25
CA GLU A 163 9.29 3.48 -6.00
C GLU A 163 8.34 2.28 -6.03
N GLN A 164 7.62 2.04 -4.93
CA GLN A 164 6.56 1.02 -4.87
C GLN A 164 5.25 1.48 -5.51
N ALA A 165 5.03 2.79 -5.68
CA ALA A 165 3.83 3.31 -6.30
C ALA A 165 3.89 3.08 -7.81
N GLU A 166 3.16 2.07 -8.28
CA GLU A 166 2.88 1.92 -9.69
C GLU A 166 2.11 3.16 -10.19
N PRO A 167 2.65 3.92 -11.17
CA PRO A 167 2.06 5.19 -11.57
C PRO A 167 0.59 5.01 -11.99
N LEU A 168 -0.26 5.91 -11.50
CA LEU A 168 -1.67 5.98 -11.81
C LEU A 168 -1.94 7.32 -12.49
N ARG A 169 -2.57 7.28 -13.66
CA ARG A 169 -2.98 8.51 -14.36
C ARG A 169 -4.02 9.28 -13.56
N ASP A 170 -3.94 10.60 -13.62
CA ASP A 170 -4.88 11.51 -12.94
C ASP A 170 -6.35 11.31 -13.36
N ASP A 171 -6.59 10.77 -14.55
CA ASP A 171 -7.92 10.47 -15.07
C ASP A 171 -8.38 9.02 -14.82
N ALA A 172 -7.66 8.27 -13.98
CA ALA A 172 -8.01 6.92 -13.58
C ALA A 172 -8.10 6.76 -12.06
N LEU A 173 -8.77 5.70 -11.64
CA LEU A 173 -8.78 5.18 -10.28
C LEU A 173 -8.20 3.76 -10.29
N ARG A 174 -7.56 3.36 -9.20
CA ARG A 174 -7.08 1.99 -8.99
C ARG A 174 -7.72 1.43 -7.75
N THR A 175 -8.39 0.28 -7.92
CA THR A 175 -9.04 -0.38 -6.79
C THR A 175 -7.97 -0.85 -5.80
N PRO A 176 -8.08 -0.52 -4.50
CA PRO A 176 -7.13 -0.99 -3.49
C PRO A 176 -7.02 -2.52 -3.49
N ALA A 177 -5.80 -3.04 -3.29
CA ALA A 177 -5.50 -4.47 -3.40
C ALA A 177 -6.30 -5.28 -2.36
N GLU A 178 -6.46 -4.72 -1.16
CA GLU A 178 -7.15 -5.34 -0.02
C GLU A 178 -8.59 -5.75 -0.32
N ARG A 179 -9.21 -5.17 -1.36
CA ARG A 179 -10.57 -5.52 -1.78
C ARG A 179 -10.65 -6.88 -2.48
N PHE A 180 -9.51 -7.43 -2.89
CA PHE A 180 -9.41 -8.71 -3.59
C PHE A 180 -8.90 -9.84 -2.70
N ASP A 181 -8.30 -9.53 -1.54
CA ASP A 181 -7.63 -10.50 -0.66
C ASP A 181 -8.55 -11.59 -0.11
N ALA A 182 -9.84 -11.28 0.07
CA ALA A 182 -10.83 -12.18 0.66
C ALA A 182 -11.61 -13.02 -0.38
N LEU A 183 -11.18 -13.05 -1.64
CA LEU A 183 -11.89 -13.74 -2.71
C LEU A 183 -11.44 -15.20 -2.83
N GLU A 184 -12.36 -16.12 -2.53
CA GLU A 184 -12.12 -17.56 -2.59
C GLU A 184 -11.77 -18.02 -4.01
N GLY A 185 -10.77 -18.91 -4.12
CA GLY A 185 -10.37 -19.50 -5.39
C GLY A 185 -9.74 -18.54 -6.41
N TYR A 186 -9.28 -17.34 -5.97
CA TYR A 186 -8.72 -16.33 -6.87
C TYR A 186 -7.33 -15.81 -6.45
N ALA A 187 -6.48 -16.72 -5.99
CA ALA A 187 -5.10 -16.45 -5.57
C ALA A 187 -4.08 -16.60 -6.71
N PHE A 188 -4.41 -16.08 -7.90
CA PHE A 188 -3.53 -16.14 -9.08
C PHE A 188 -2.48 -15.03 -9.08
N GLU A 189 -1.30 -15.31 -9.63
CA GLU A 189 -0.22 -14.33 -9.70
C GLU A 189 -0.61 -13.16 -10.61
N PRO A 190 -0.71 -11.93 -10.09
CA PRO A 190 -1.19 -10.81 -10.88
C PRO A 190 -0.10 -10.35 -11.85
N ARG A 191 -0.46 -10.21 -13.13
CA ARG A 191 0.42 -9.59 -14.13
C ARG A 191 -0.19 -8.31 -14.65
N TYR A 192 0.68 -7.38 -15.03
CA TYR A 192 0.27 -6.05 -15.47
C TYR A 192 1.00 -5.63 -16.74
N ILE A 193 0.31 -4.86 -17.57
CA ILE A 193 0.88 -4.19 -18.74
C ILE A 193 0.32 -2.76 -18.82
N HIS A 194 1.15 -1.81 -19.23
CA HIS A 194 0.78 -0.39 -19.29
C HIS A 194 1.37 0.36 -20.49
N ASP A 195 2.26 -0.28 -21.24
CA ASP A 195 3.06 0.32 -22.32
C ASP A 195 2.47 0.07 -23.72
N LEU A 196 1.22 -0.42 -23.81
CA LEU A 196 0.52 -0.54 -25.08
C LEU A 196 0.05 0.85 -25.58
N PRO A 197 0.19 1.17 -26.87
CA PRO A 197 -0.25 2.45 -27.43
C PRO A 197 -1.72 2.80 -27.10
N SER A 198 -2.62 1.83 -27.21
CA SER A 198 -4.05 1.98 -26.92
C SER A 198 -4.36 2.21 -25.44
N LEU A 199 -3.52 1.72 -24.52
CA LEU A 199 -3.67 1.92 -23.08
C LEU A 199 -3.33 3.35 -22.66
N ARG A 200 -2.48 4.04 -23.43
CA ARG A 200 -2.05 5.43 -23.15
C ARG A 200 -1.53 5.57 -21.70
N GLY A 201 -0.86 4.56 -21.16
CA GLY A 201 -0.35 4.55 -19.78
C GLY A 201 -1.35 4.10 -18.70
N TRP A 202 -2.57 3.69 -19.05
CA TRP A 202 -3.41 2.94 -18.10
C TRP A 202 -2.85 1.52 -17.93
N ARG A 203 -2.98 0.98 -16.72
CA ARG A 203 -2.54 -0.36 -16.38
C ARG A 203 -3.67 -1.36 -16.58
N MET A 204 -3.45 -2.36 -17.42
CA MET A 204 -4.31 -3.53 -17.57
C MET A 204 -3.73 -4.70 -16.77
N HIS A 205 -4.56 -5.30 -15.93
CA HIS A 205 -4.28 -6.57 -15.26
C HIS A 205 -4.63 -7.74 -16.17
N TYR A 206 -3.87 -8.82 -16.06
CA TYR A 206 -4.22 -10.11 -16.65
C TYR A 206 -3.65 -11.27 -15.84
N ILE A 207 -4.25 -12.44 -16.02
CA ILE A 207 -3.76 -13.73 -15.55
C ILE A 207 -3.17 -14.47 -16.76
N ASP A 208 -2.03 -15.13 -16.56
CA ASP A 208 -1.40 -16.04 -17.51
C ASP A 208 -0.88 -17.25 -16.74
N GLU A 209 -1.70 -18.30 -16.71
CA GLU A 209 -1.53 -19.50 -15.90
C GLU A 209 -1.58 -20.75 -16.77
N GLY A 210 -0.83 -21.78 -16.38
CA GLY A 210 -0.66 -23.03 -17.13
C GLY A 210 0.69 -23.14 -17.83
N GLU A 211 1.05 -24.36 -18.23
CA GLU A 211 2.37 -24.66 -18.80
C GLU A 211 2.55 -24.00 -20.19
N GLY A 212 3.77 -23.56 -20.47
CA GLY A 212 4.12 -22.88 -21.72
C GLY A 212 4.03 -23.79 -22.96
N PRO A 213 4.18 -23.23 -24.17
CA PRO A 213 4.08 -23.95 -25.44
C PRO A 213 5.13 -25.06 -25.65
N SER A 214 6.03 -25.29 -24.70
CA SER A 214 7.01 -26.38 -24.71
C SER A 214 6.42 -27.75 -24.37
N ASP A 215 5.21 -27.81 -23.80
CA ASP A 215 4.49 -29.07 -23.61
C ASP A 215 3.52 -29.30 -24.78
N ALA A 216 3.78 -30.34 -25.57
CA ALA A 216 3.18 -30.58 -26.88
C ALA A 216 1.65 -30.90 -26.85
N GLN A 217 1.02 -30.87 -25.68
CA GLN A 217 -0.40 -31.19 -25.47
C GLN A 217 -1.20 -30.10 -24.73
N THR A 218 -0.62 -28.92 -24.52
CA THR A 218 -1.30 -27.82 -23.81
C THR A 218 -2.09 -26.92 -24.76
N ALA A 219 -3.40 -26.80 -24.54
CA ALA A 219 -4.25 -25.88 -25.29
C ALA A 219 -4.21 -24.48 -24.69
N CYS A 220 -4.07 -23.45 -25.54
CA CYS A 220 -4.13 -22.06 -25.11
C CYS A 220 -5.57 -21.53 -25.21
N CYS A 221 -6.04 -20.81 -24.19
CA CYS A 221 -7.36 -20.18 -24.17
C CYS A 221 -7.26 -18.71 -23.79
N LEU A 222 -7.88 -17.84 -24.58
CA LEU A 222 -8.23 -16.48 -24.14
C LEU A 222 -9.60 -16.53 -23.49
N CYS A 223 -9.70 -16.19 -22.20
CA CYS A 223 -10.94 -16.19 -21.44
C CYS A 223 -11.44 -14.75 -21.25
N LEU A 224 -12.46 -14.37 -22.01
CA LEU A 224 -12.94 -13.01 -22.09
C LEU A 224 -14.24 -12.80 -21.30
N HIS A 225 -14.17 -11.98 -20.27
CA HIS A 225 -15.35 -11.58 -19.50
C HIS A 225 -16.12 -10.47 -20.22
N GLY A 226 -17.38 -10.29 -19.85
CA GLY A 226 -18.25 -9.24 -20.38
C GLY A 226 -18.34 -8.00 -19.50
N PRO A 227 -19.16 -7.02 -19.92
CA PRO A 227 -19.53 -5.88 -19.09
C PRO A 227 -20.15 -6.35 -17.76
N GLY A 228 -19.76 -5.71 -16.67
CA GLY A 228 -20.26 -6.06 -15.35
C GLY A 228 -19.56 -7.24 -14.68
N GLU A 229 -18.68 -7.91 -15.41
CA GLU A 229 -17.87 -9.04 -14.96
C GLU A 229 -16.39 -8.62 -14.91
N TRP A 230 -15.54 -9.56 -14.50
CA TRP A 230 -14.08 -9.47 -14.51
C TRP A 230 -13.50 -10.89 -14.40
N GLY A 231 -12.18 -11.05 -14.39
CA GLY A 231 -11.49 -12.34 -14.48
C GLY A 231 -11.93 -13.39 -13.44
N TYR A 232 -12.51 -12.98 -12.31
CA TYR A 232 -13.13 -13.86 -11.32
C TYR A 232 -14.17 -14.82 -11.90
N PHE A 233 -14.83 -14.45 -13.01
CA PHE A 233 -15.73 -15.32 -13.76
C PHE A 233 -15.08 -16.66 -14.12
N PHE A 234 -13.79 -16.67 -14.45
CA PHE A 234 -13.07 -17.85 -14.94
C PHE A 234 -12.25 -18.57 -13.85
N ARG A 235 -12.43 -18.22 -12.56
CA ARG A 235 -11.61 -18.75 -11.46
C ARG A 235 -11.47 -20.27 -11.42
N HIS A 236 -12.52 -21.00 -11.80
CA HIS A 236 -12.53 -22.46 -11.81
C HIS A 236 -11.92 -23.07 -13.09
N LEU A 237 -11.76 -22.28 -14.16
CA LEU A 237 -11.11 -22.68 -15.41
C LEU A 237 -9.61 -22.40 -15.40
N VAL A 238 -9.20 -21.33 -14.74
CA VAL A 238 -7.78 -20.98 -14.57
C VAL A 238 -7.07 -22.10 -13.80
N GLY A 239 -5.94 -22.57 -14.33
CA GLY A 239 -5.19 -23.69 -13.75
C GLY A 239 -5.74 -25.08 -14.09
N ALA A 240 -6.73 -25.19 -14.97
CA ALA A 240 -7.21 -26.49 -15.43
C ALA A 240 -6.10 -27.31 -16.15
N PRO A 241 -5.96 -28.62 -15.89
CA PRO A 241 -4.91 -29.44 -16.49
C PRO A 241 -4.93 -29.42 -18.03
N GLY A 242 -3.74 -29.28 -18.64
CA GLY A 242 -3.58 -29.25 -20.09
C GLY A 242 -4.12 -27.96 -20.75
N LEU A 243 -4.35 -26.91 -19.96
CA LEU A 243 -4.81 -25.61 -20.42
C LEU A 243 -3.84 -24.51 -19.96
N ARG A 244 -3.43 -23.65 -20.89
CA ARG A 244 -2.89 -22.33 -20.58
C ARG A 244 -4.01 -21.30 -20.73
N THR A 245 -4.35 -20.58 -19.67
CA THR A 245 -5.41 -19.59 -19.66
C THR A 245 -4.84 -18.18 -19.58
N LEU A 246 -5.20 -17.37 -20.58
CA LEU A 246 -4.99 -15.93 -20.61
C LEU A 246 -6.30 -15.25 -20.24
N VAL A 247 -6.35 -14.55 -19.10
CA VAL A 247 -7.57 -13.89 -18.60
C VAL A 247 -7.30 -12.41 -18.35
N PRO A 248 -7.60 -11.52 -19.31
CA PRO A 248 -7.48 -10.09 -19.09
C PRO A 248 -8.63 -9.57 -18.24
N ASP A 249 -8.34 -8.64 -17.33
CA ASP A 249 -9.35 -7.73 -16.81
C ASP A 249 -9.43 -6.52 -17.75
N LEU A 250 -10.55 -6.34 -18.43
CA LEU A 250 -10.76 -5.17 -19.29
C LEU A 250 -10.56 -3.87 -18.49
N ILE A 251 -10.00 -2.84 -19.12
CA ILE A 251 -9.84 -1.52 -18.48
C ILE A 251 -11.22 -1.05 -17.99
N GLY A 252 -11.32 -0.63 -16.73
CA GLY A 252 -12.59 -0.33 -16.07
C GLY A 252 -13.14 -1.44 -15.19
N PHE A 253 -12.57 -2.65 -15.26
CA PHE A 253 -13.03 -3.84 -14.53
C PHE A 253 -11.89 -4.47 -13.73
N GLY A 254 -12.23 -5.42 -12.85
CA GLY A 254 -11.27 -6.23 -12.08
C GLY A 254 -10.15 -5.43 -11.40
N LYS A 255 -8.91 -5.91 -11.52
CA LYS A 255 -7.70 -5.27 -10.98
C LYS A 255 -7.08 -4.23 -11.94
N SER A 256 -7.69 -4.03 -13.12
CA SER A 256 -7.30 -3.00 -14.08
C SER A 256 -7.69 -1.59 -13.61
N ASP A 257 -6.97 -0.60 -14.13
CA ASP A 257 -7.29 0.81 -13.92
C ASP A 257 -8.70 1.14 -14.39
N LYS A 258 -9.32 2.12 -13.73
CA LYS A 258 -10.68 2.57 -13.98
C LYS A 258 -10.70 4.01 -14.44
N PRO A 259 -10.73 4.25 -15.77
CA PRO A 259 -10.92 5.59 -16.32
C PRO A 259 -12.16 6.24 -15.71
N LYS A 260 -12.04 7.51 -15.32
CA LYS A 260 -13.13 8.26 -14.67
C LYS A 260 -14.28 8.60 -15.62
N ARG A 261 -14.03 8.57 -16.94
CA ARG A 261 -14.98 9.01 -17.99
C ARG A 261 -15.55 7.82 -18.77
N GLU A 262 -16.87 7.80 -18.90
CA GLU A 262 -17.62 6.74 -19.60
C GLU A 262 -17.26 6.65 -21.09
N ALA A 263 -17.09 7.79 -21.75
CA ALA A 263 -16.79 7.89 -23.18
C ALA A 263 -15.49 7.21 -23.63
N VAL A 264 -14.64 6.80 -22.68
CA VAL A 264 -13.43 6.01 -22.96
C VAL A 264 -13.79 4.58 -23.37
N HIS A 265 -14.87 4.02 -22.83
CA HIS A 265 -15.18 2.60 -22.97
C HIS A 265 -16.03 2.33 -24.22
N THR A 266 -15.37 2.12 -25.36
CA THR A 266 -16.02 1.60 -26.57
C THR A 266 -15.59 0.15 -26.86
N PRO A 267 -16.48 -0.70 -27.41
CA PRO A 267 -16.12 -2.07 -27.78
C PRO A 267 -14.92 -2.15 -28.73
N GLU A 268 -14.81 -1.22 -29.68
CA GLU A 268 -13.71 -1.14 -30.66
C GLU A 268 -12.38 -0.86 -29.97
N TRP A 269 -12.36 0.06 -29.01
CA TRP A 269 -11.15 0.37 -28.26
C TRP A 269 -10.72 -0.81 -27.37
N HIS A 270 -11.65 -1.48 -26.69
CA HIS A 270 -11.33 -2.70 -25.94
C HIS A 270 -10.78 -3.81 -26.84
N CYS A 271 -11.36 -4.00 -28.04
CA CYS A 271 -10.85 -4.95 -29.02
C CYS A 271 -9.42 -4.59 -29.48
N GLN A 272 -9.14 -3.30 -29.67
CA GLN A 272 -7.80 -2.81 -30.00
C GLN A 272 -6.80 -3.11 -28.87
N VAL A 273 -7.14 -2.80 -27.61
CA VAL A 273 -6.29 -3.08 -26.44
C VAL A 273 -5.95 -4.57 -26.35
N LEU A 274 -6.95 -5.43 -26.49
CA LEU A 274 -6.76 -6.89 -26.47
C LEU A 274 -5.89 -7.35 -27.65
N SER A 275 -6.11 -6.80 -28.83
CA SER A 275 -5.32 -7.11 -30.04
C SER A 275 -3.85 -6.76 -29.85
N GLU A 276 -3.53 -5.55 -29.35
CA GLU A 276 -2.16 -5.11 -29.06
C GLU A 276 -1.52 -5.96 -27.96
N TRP A 277 -2.29 -6.34 -26.94
CA TRP A 277 -1.81 -7.21 -25.86
C TRP A 277 -1.49 -8.62 -26.38
N LEU A 278 -2.34 -9.21 -27.23
CA LEU A 278 -2.07 -10.52 -27.85
C LEU A 278 -0.83 -10.46 -28.75
N ASP A 279 -0.62 -9.38 -29.50
CA ASP A 279 0.60 -9.19 -30.29
C ASP A 279 1.86 -9.11 -29.41
N ARG A 280 1.75 -8.54 -28.20
CA ARG A 280 2.84 -8.52 -27.23
C ARG A 280 3.11 -9.92 -26.65
N MET A 281 2.06 -10.65 -26.30
CA MET A 281 2.18 -11.98 -25.67
C MET A 281 2.61 -13.06 -26.67
N GLN A 282 2.37 -12.85 -27.97
CA GLN A 282 2.64 -13.79 -29.06
C GLN A 282 2.22 -15.24 -28.78
N PRO A 283 0.98 -15.47 -28.29
CA PRO A 283 0.49 -16.83 -28.14
C PRO A 283 0.31 -17.49 -29.52
N GLY A 284 0.48 -18.82 -29.56
CA GLY A 284 0.10 -19.61 -30.74
C GLY A 284 -1.43 -19.62 -30.97
N PRO A 285 -1.94 -20.44 -31.90
CA PRO A 285 -3.38 -20.62 -32.08
C PRO A 285 -4.06 -20.98 -30.75
N MET A 286 -5.27 -20.46 -30.54
CA MET A 286 -5.96 -20.59 -29.26
C MET A 286 -7.48 -20.75 -29.43
N VAL A 287 -8.15 -21.05 -28.33
CA VAL A 287 -9.62 -21.01 -28.22
C VAL A 287 -10.05 -19.73 -27.54
N LEU A 288 -11.06 -19.06 -28.10
CA LEU A 288 -11.69 -17.90 -27.47
C LEU A 288 -12.86 -18.37 -26.60
N VAL A 289 -12.63 -18.41 -25.29
CA VAL A 289 -13.68 -18.70 -24.31
C VAL A 289 -14.28 -17.37 -23.86
N HIS A 290 -15.60 -17.23 -23.85
CA HIS A 290 -16.24 -15.98 -23.42
C HIS A 290 -17.46 -16.23 -22.55
N SER A 291 -17.79 -15.27 -21.69
CA SER A 291 -19.08 -15.26 -20.99
C SER A 291 -20.22 -14.83 -21.93
N ALA A 292 -21.47 -15.02 -21.51
CA ALA A 292 -22.62 -14.54 -22.28
C ALA A 292 -22.58 -13.00 -22.48
N ALA A 293 -22.20 -12.25 -21.43
CA ALA A 293 -22.05 -10.80 -21.50
C ALA A 293 -20.87 -10.37 -22.40
N GLY A 294 -19.83 -11.20 -22.52
CA GLY A 294 -18.65 -10.93 -23.35
C GLY A 294 -18.83 -11.23 -24.84
N ALA A 295 -19.96 -11.81 -25.26
CA ALA A 295 -20.16 -12.32 -26.61
C ALA A 295 -19.96 -11.27 -27.73
N GLY A 296 -20.39 -10.01 -27.49
CA GLY A 296 -20.22 -8.93 -28.45
C GLY A 296 -18.74 -8.60 -28.71
N LEU A 297 -17.96 -8.44 -27.63
CA LEU A 297 -16.52 -8.16 -27.74
C LEU A 297 -15.76 -9.37 -28.29
N ALA A 298 -16.15 -10.58 -27.91
CA ALA A 298 -15.57 -11.83 -28.44
C ALA A 298 -15.75 -11.93 -29.96
N THR A 299 -16.95 -11.62 -30.46
CA THR A 299 -17.26 -11.59 -31.90
C THR A 299 -16.42 -10.55 -32.63
N LEU A 300 -16.30 -9.35 -32.05
CA LEU A 300 -15.51 -8.27 -32.62
C LEU A 300 -14.02 -8.64 -32.70
N LEU A 301 -13.48 -9.29 -31.66
CA LEU A 301 -12.09 -9.74 -31.61
C LEU A 301 -11.82 -10.89 -32.59
N GLN A 302 -12.74 -11.86 -32.68
CA GLN A 302 -12.67 -12.94 -33.67
C GLN A 302 -12.65 -12.40 -35.10
N ALA A 303 -13.49 -11.40 -35.40
CA ALA A 303 -13.54 -10.78 -36.72
C ALA A 303 -12.27 -9.98 -37.04
N ALA A 304 -11.67 -9.34 -36.04
CA ALA A 304 -10.43 -8.58 -36.19
C ALA A 304 -9.18 -9.46 -36.35
N ARG A 305 -9.20 -10.70 -35.79
CA ARG A 305 -8.06 -11.62 -35.72
C ARG A 305 -8.46 -13.07 -36.04
N PRO A 306 -9.06 -13.35 -37.20
CA PRO A 306 -9.65 -14.66 -37.48
C PRO A 306 -8.63 -15.81 -37.46
N GLU A 307 -7.37 -15.54 -37.79
CA GLU A 307 -6.28 -16.50 -37.82
C GLU A 307 -5.76 -16.91 -36.44
N ARG A 308 -6.13 -16.18 -35.38
CA ARG A 308 -5.67 -16.47 -34.01
C ARG A 308 -6.51 -17.53 -33.31
N PHE A 309 -7.79 -17.61 -33.64
CA PHE A 309 -8.75 -18.38 -32.88
C PHE A 309 -9.24 -19.59 -33.69
N THR A 310 -9.00 -20.77 -33.14
CA THR A 310 -9.41 -22.06 -33.75
C THR A 310 -10.87 -22.37 -33.48
N ALA A 311 -11.41 -21.88 -32.36
CA ALA A 311 -12.82 -22.00 -31.99
C ALA A 311 -13.24 -20.89 -31.02
N MET A 312 -14.54 -20.63 -30.97
CA MET A 312 -15.18 -19.83 -29.91
C MET A 312 -16.06 -20.73 -29.05
N LEU A 313 -15.94 -20.63 -27.71
CA LEU A 313 -16.73 -21.40 -26.75
C LEU A 313 -17.41 -20.47 -25.75
N LEU A 314 -18.71 -20.70 -25.52
CA LEU A 314 -19.45 -20.04 -24.45
C LEU A 314 -19.18 -20.75 -23.11
N ALA A 315 -18.73 -19.99 -22.13
CA ALA A 315 -18.61 -20.47 -20.76
C ALA A 315 -20.00 -20.50 -20.07
N PRO A 316 -20.36 -21.61 -19.41
CA PRO A 316 -21.64 -21.74 -18.72
C PRO A 316 -21.65 -20.94 -17.42
N ASP A 317 -22.84 -20.85 -16.81
CA ASP A 317 -23.06 -20.24 -15.50
C ASP A 317 -23.66 -21.27 -14.55
N ALA A 318 -23.01 -21.47 -13.40
CA ALA A 318 -23.45 -22.39 -12.36
C ALA A 318 -24.44 -21.79 -11.35
N GLY A 319 -24.61 -20.46 -11.33
CA GLY A 319 -25.44 -19.75 -10.36
C GLY A 319 -24.92 -19.76 -8.91
N GLU A 320 -23.60 -19.89 -8.68
CA GLU A 320 -23.00 -19.79 -7.34
C GLU A 320 -23.16 -18.38 -6.74
N PRO A 321 -23.32 -18.24 -5.41
CA PRO A 321 -23.43 -16.92 -4.77
C PRO A 321 -22.08 -16.19 -4.76
N VAL A 322 -21.91 -15.23 -5.68
CA VAL A 322 -20.63 -14.49 -5.89
C VAL A 322 -20.75 -12.97 -5.69
N GLY A 323 -21.77 -12.50 -4.98
CA GLY A 323 -22.11 -11.07 -4.88
C GLY A 323 -20.98 -10.16 -4.36
N ASN A 324 -20.11 -10.66 -3.48
CA ASN A 324 -18.96 -9.91 -2.98
C ASN A 324 -17.87 -9.73 -4.04
N ALA A 325 -17.66 -10.73 -4.90
CA ALA A 325 -16.65 -10.68 -5.97
C ALA A 325 -16.99 -9.63 -7.03
N TRP A 326 -18.27 -9.45 -7.39
CA TRP A 326 -18.66 -8.43 -8.36
C TRP A 326 -18.56 -7.00 -7.84
N ARG A 327 -18.65 -6.81 -6.52
CA ARG A 327 -18.49 -5.50 -5.88
C ARG A 327 -17.03 -5.16 -5.56
N ALA A 328 -16.14 -6.15 -5.54
CA ALA A 328 -14.73 -5.93 -5.21
C ALA A 328 -14.07 -4.85 -6.08
N PRO A 329 -14.23 -4.84 -7.43
CA PRO A 329 -13.65 -3.78 -8.25
C PRO A 329 -14.20 -2.36 -8.00
N PHE A 330 -15.40 -2.24 -7.41
CA PHE A 330 -16.17 -0.99 -7.37
C PHE A 330 -16.48 -0.51 -5.94
N PRO A 331 -15.50 0.10 -5.22
CA PRO A 331 -15.69 0.65 -3.89
C PRO A 331 -16.83 1.67 -3.79
N ASP A 332 -16.94 2.55 -4.78
CA ASP A 332 -17.93 3.62 -4.84
C ASP A 332 -18.28 3.97 -6.30
N ARG A 333 -19.18 4.95 -6.50
CA ARG A 333 -19.67 5.37 -7.82
C ARG A 333 -18.59 5.88 -8.77
N GLY A 334 -17.47 6.39 -8.26
CA GLY A 334 -16.34 6.88 -9.06
C GLY A 334 -15.69 5.76 -9.87
N TYR A 335 -15.72 4.52 -9.38
CA TYR A 335 -15.15 3.34 -10.03
C TYR A 335 -16.05 2.74 -11.13
N GLN A 336 -17.29 3.20 -11.24
CA GLN A 336 -18.35 2.54 -12.01
C GLN A 336 -18.56 3.14 -13.42
N ALA A 337 -17.61 3.93 -13.94
CA ALA A 337 -17.73 4.52 -15.28
C ALA A 337 -17.91 3.44 -16.37
N ALA A 338 -17.15 2.35 -16.30
CA ALA A 338 -17.29 1.25 -17.23
C ALA A 338 -18.65 0.54 -17.14
N LEU A 339 -19.22 0.41 -15.94
CA LEU A 339 -20.56 -0.17 -15.76
C LEU A 339 -21.64 0.71 -16.42
N ARG A 340 -21.53 2.03 -16.29
CA ARG A 340 -22.48 2.96 -16.90
C ARG A 340 -22.36 2.98 -18.43
N ALA A 341 -21.16 2.80 -18.95
CA ALA A 341 -20.90 2.78 -20.39
C ALA A 341 -21.28 1.45 -21.07
N LEU A 342 -20.96 0.31 -20.44
CA LEU A 342 -20.99 -1.00 -21.10
C LEU A 342 -22.07 -1.96 -20.58
N GLY A 343 -22.55 -1.80 -19.35
CA GLY A 343 -23.59 -2.66 -18.79
C GLY A 343 -23.53 -2.81 -17.27
N PRO A 344 -24.67 -3.18 -16.65
CA PRO A 344 -24.77 -3.32 -15.20
C PRO A 344 -23.86 -4.42 -14.66
N MET A 345 -23.59 -4.37 -13.35
CA MET A 345 -22.87 -5.42 -12.63
C MET A 345 -23.55 -6.78 -12.84
N ALA A 346 -22.76 -7.82 -13.09
CA ALA A 346 -23.27 -9.14 -13.39
C ALA A 346 -23.86 -9.84 -12.16
N SER A 347 -24.76 -10.78 -12.43
CA SER A 347 -25.27 -11.76 -11.45
C SER A 347 -24.75 -13.16 -11.70
N SER A 348 -24.09 -13.39 -12.84
CA SER A 348 -23.53 -14.69 -13.22
C SER A 348 -22.39 -15.07 -12.30
N SER A 349 -22.16 -16.37 -12.11
CA SER A 349 -21.07 -16.88 -11.27
C SER A 349 -19.89 -17.43 -12.07
N GLY A 350 -20.08 -17.62 -13.38
CA GLY A 350 -19.19 -18.42 -14.22
C GLY A 350 -19.38 -19.93 -14.04
N PRO A 351 -18.55 -20.74 -14.70
CA PRO A 351 -18.62 -22.20 -14.60
C PRO A 351 -18.21 -22.65 -13.19
N ASP A 352 -18.91 -23.64 -12.63
CA ASP A 352 -18.40 -24.39 -11.46
C ASP A 352 -17.19 -25.28 -11.87
N ALA A 353 -16.57 -25.97 -10.91
CA ALA A 353 -15.42 -26.82 -11.17
C ALA A 353 -15.68 -27.95 -12.19
N GLN A 354 -16.88 -28.55 -12.19
CA GLN A 354 -17.23 -29.63 -13.12
C GLN A 354 -17.46 -29.10 -14.53
N GLN A 355 -18.17 -27.98 -14.65
CA GLN A 355 -18.41 -27.27 -15.89
C GLN A 355 -17.10 -26.75 -16.48
N ALA A 356 -16.19 -26.23 -15.64
CA ALA A 356 -14.88 -25.76 -16.05
C ALA A 356 -14.02 -26.92 -16.60
N ALA A 357 -14.03 -28.09 -15.96
CA ALA A 357 -13.34 -29.27 -16.48
C ALA A 357 -13.90 -29.72 -17.84
N SER A 358 -15.23 -29.72 -18.01
CA SER A 358 -15.89 -30.01 -19.29
C SER A 358 -15.49 -29.00 -20.37
N LEU A 359 -15.43 -27.71 -20.02
CA LEU A 359 -15.04 -26.63 -20.90
C LEU A 359 -13.57 -26.73 -21.32
N ALA A 360 -12.66 -27.05 -20.39
CA ALA A 360 -11.25 -27.30 -20.66
C ALA A 360 -11.08 -28.45 -21.67
N GLN A 361 -11.81 -29.57 -21.50
CA GLN A 361 -11.75 -30.67 -22.45
C GLN A 361 -12.25 -30.27 -23.85
N LYS A 362 -13.33 -29.48 -23.94
CA LYS A 362 -13.82 -28.95 -25.22
C LYS A 362 -12.78 -28.06 -25.91
N ALA A 363 -12.10 -27.20 -25.15
CA ALA A 363 -11.05 -26.35 -25.68
C ALA A 363 -9.85 -27.16 -26.19
N ARG A 364 -9.41 -28.19 -25.45
CA ARG A 364 -8.36 -29.12 -25.89
C ARG A 364 -8.73 -29.85 -27.18
N ASN A 365 -9.95 -30.38 -27.26
CA ASN A 365 -10.48 -31.04 -28.45
C ASN A 365 -10.50 -30.10 -29.67
N ALA A 366 -10.91 -28.84 -29.48
CA ALA A 366 -10.92 -27.84 -30.55
C ALA A 366 -9.52 -27.53 -31.10
N MET A 367 -8.49 -27.68 -30.27
CA MET A 367 -7.08 -27.54 -30.64
C MET A 367 -6.45 -28.84 -31.20
N GLY A 368 -7.24 -29.92 -31.33
CA GLY A 368 -6.76 -31.21 -31.83
C GLY A 368 -6.07 -32.10 -30.79
N TYR A 369 -6.12 -31.75 -29.50
CA TYR A 369 -5.58 -32.55 -28.41
C TYR A 369 -6.68 -33.45 -27.83
N SER A 370 -6.80 -34.68 -28.32
CA SER A 370 -7.71 -35.69 -27.74
C SER A 370 -7.14 -36.28 -26.45
N ALA A 371 -8.00 -36.61 -25.48
CA ALA A 371 -7.61 -37.49 -24.37
C ALA A 371 -7.20 -38.86 -24.94
N ALA A 372 -5.99 -39.32 -24.62
CA ALA A 372 -5.58 -40.71 -24.85
C ALA A 372 -6.23 -41.64 -23.81
#